data_AF-A0A9D1G121-F1
#
_entry.id   AF-A0A9D1G121-F1
#
_cell.length_a   1.000
_cell.length_b   1.000
_cell.length_c   1.000
_cell.angle_alpha   90.00
_cell.angle_beta   90.00
_cell.angle_gamma   90.00
#
_symmetry.space_group_name_H-M   'P 1'
#
loop_
_entity.id
_entity.type
_entity.pdbx_description
1 polymer ?
#
loop_
_entity_poly.entity_id
_entity_poly.type
_entity_poly.pdbx_seq_one_letter_code
_entity_poly.pdbx_strand_id
1 'polypeptide(L)' 'MNGLARLRKQAELSQETVAAALKIDRSAVSKWETEVAFPSTKNISRLASLYGCTIDDVFDAIFEQEEIRSNIKEATQ' A
#
# COMPACT_ATOMS: atom_id res chain seq x y z
N MET A 1 -0.14 11.65 0.82
CA MET A 1 0.78 10.54 0.53
C MET A 1 0.03 9.26 0.88
N ASN A 2 -0.13 8.32 -0.05
CA ASN A 2 -0.85 7.05 0.20
C ASN A 2 -0.18 6.27 1.35
N GLY A 3 -0.98 5.57 2.16
CA GLY A 3 -0.51 4.76 3.29
C GLY A 3 0.56 3.74 2.90
N LEU A 4 0.46 3.12 1.72
CA LEU A 4 1.47 2.16 1.28
C LEU A 4 2.84 2.80 1.04
N ALA A 5 2.85 4.00 0.45
CA ALA A 5 4.08 4.76 0.25
C ALA A 5 4.69 5.21 1.59
N ARG A 6 3.85 5.46 2.60
CA ARG A 6 4.27 5.84 3.96
C ARG A 6 5.03 4.69 4.62
N LEU A 7 4.45 3.48 4.61
CA LEU A 7 5.12 2.26 5.12
C LEU A 7 6.47 2.02 4.43
N ARG A 8 6.52 2.14 3.10
CA ARG A 8 7.76 1.99 2.35
C ARG A 8 8.84 2.97 2.80
N LYS A 9 8.48 4.25 2.99
CA LYS A 9 9.44 5.27 3.43
C LYS A 9 9.88 5.08 4.88
N GLN A 10 9.01 4.58 5.76
CA GLN A 10 9.37 4.21 7.14
C GLN A 10 10.37 3.05 7.17
N ALA A 11 10.28 2.14 6.21
CA ALA A 11 11.28 1.09 5.99
C ALA A 11 12.54 1.58 5.25
N GLU A 12 12.64 2.88 4.94
CA GLU A 12 13.77 3.50 4.24
C GLU A 12 14.04 2.93 2.82
N LEU A 13 13.01 2.39 2.17
CA LEU A 13 13.14 1.74 0.86
C LEU A 13 12.72 2.67 -0.30
N SER A 14 13.39 2.54 -1.43
CA SER A 14 12.91 3.11 -2.71
C SER A 14 11.91 2.17 -3.39
N GLN A 15 11.10 2.68 -4.33
CA GLN A 15 10.20 1.81 -5.13
C GLN A 15 10.99 0.74 -5.91
N GLU A 16 12.19 1.08 -6.37
CA GLU A 16 13.11 0.16 -7.07
C GLU A 16 13.58 -0.97 -6.15
N THR A 17 13.97 -0.63 -4.92
CA THR A 17 14.41 -1.60 -3.92
C THR A 17 13.29 -2.59 -3.57
N VAL A 18 12.05 -2.09 -3.42
CA VAL A 18 10.88 -2.95 -3.17
C VAL A 18 10.61 -3.87 -4.36
N ALA A 19 10.64 -3.33 -5.57
CA ALA A 19 10.38 -4.11 -6.78
C ALA A 19 11.42 -5.23 -6.97
N ALA A 20 12.71 -4.91 -6.76
CA ALA A 20 13.80 -5.87 -6.79
C ALA A 20 13.62 -6.97 -5.73
N ALA A 21 13.32 -6.61 -4.48
CA ALA A 21 13.07 -7.56 -3.39
C ALA A 21 11.86 -8.47 -3.68
N LEU A 22 10.82 -7.91 -4.31
CA LEU A 22 9.62 -8.66 -4.69
C LEU A 22 9.77 -9.40 -6.03
N LYS A 23 10.86 -9.20 -6.78
CA LYS A 23 11.06 -9.73 -8.14
C LYS A 23 9.90 -9.39 -9.08
N ILE A 24 9.51 -8.12 -9.08
CA ILE A 24 8.44 -7.56 -9.89
C ILE A 24 8.92 -6.29 -10.59
N ASP A 25 8.11 -5.78 -11.51
CA ASP A 25 8.38 -4.50 -12.17
C ASP A 25 8.15 -3.31 -11.22
N ARG A 26 9.03 -2.29 -11.28
CA ARG A 26 8.92 -1.07 -10.46
C ARG A 26 7.62 -0.30 -10.69
N SER A 27 7.04 -0.38 -11.89
CA SER A 27 5.74 0.24 -12.19
C SER A 27 4.60 -0.41 -11.40
N ALA A 28 4.72 -1.67 -10.98
CA ALA A 28 3.72 -2.31 -10.13
C ALA A 28 3.65 -1.62 -8.75
N VAL A 29 4.81 -1.39 -8.12
CA VAL A 29 4.89 -0.64 -6.85
C VAL A 29 4.34 0.77 -7.02
N SER A 30 4.69 1.44 -8.12
CA SER A 30 4.14 2.77 -8.44
C SER A 30 2.61 2.75 -8.54
N LYS A 31 2.04 1.76 -9.23
CA LYS A 31 0.57 1.63 -9.41
C LYS A 31 -0.14 1.37 -8.09
N TRP A 32 0.46 0.60 -7.18
CA TRP A 32 -0.10 0.37 -5.84
C TRP A 32 -0.10 1.65 -5.01
N GLU A 33 0.99 2.40 -5.03
CA GLU A 33 1.10 3.67 -4.28
C GLU A 33 0.24 4.80 -4.86
N THR A 34 -0.17 4.70 -6.12
CA THR A 34 -1.09 5.65 -6.78
C THR A 34 -2.51 5.12 -6.93
N GLU A 35 -2.86 4.00 -6.27
CA GLU A 35 -4.23 3.42 -6.28
C GLU A 35 -4.73 3.01 -7.68
N VAL A 36 -3.83 2.90 -8.67
CA VAL A 36 -4.15 2.47 -10.04
C VAL A 36 -4.38 0.95 -10.11
N ALA A 37 -3.77 0.21 -9.19
CA ALA A 37 -3.96 -1.22 -9.04
C ALA A 37 -3.74 -1.64 -7.60
N PHE A 38 -4.24 -2.81 -7.23
CA PHE A 38 -4.00 -3.39 -5.90
C PHE A 38 -2.93 -4.48 -5.95
N PRO A 39 -2.09 -4.63 -4.91
CA PRO A 39 -1.22 -5.79 -4.78
C PRO A 39 -2.06 -7.05 -4.56
N SER A 40 -1.60 -8.18 -5.09
CA SER A 40 -2.21 -9.48 -4.77
C SER A 40 -1.99 -9.84 -3.30
N THR A 41 -2.81 -10.74 -2.74
CA THR A 41 -2.64 -11.25 -1.36
C THR A 41 -1.21 -11.73 -1.09
N LYS A 42 -0.59 -12.42 -2.07
CA LYS A 42 0.82 -12.85 -1.97
C LYS A 42 1.78 -11.67 -1.82
N ASN A 43 1.55 -10.58 -2.56
CA ASN A 43 2.39 -9.39 -2.47
C ASN A 43 2.14 -8.61 -1.19
N ILE A 44 0.90 -8.58 -0.68
CA ILE A 44 0.59 -7.99 0.63
C ILE A 44 1.42 -8.66 1.73
N SER A 45 1.41 -10.00 1.81
CA SER A 45 2.21 -10.72 2.80
C SER A 45 3.71 -10.43 2.67
N ARG A 46 4.22 -10.30 1.44
CA ARG A 46 5.64 -9.99 1.19
C ARG A 46 6.00 -8.55 1.54
N LEU A 47 5.08 -7.61 1.30
CA LEU A 47 5.26 -6.21 1.69
C LEU A 47 5.31 -6.07 3.21
N ALA A 48 4.42 -6.76 3.93
CA ALA A 48 4.43 -6.78 5.40
C ALA A 48 5.80 -7.24 5.94
N SER A 49 6.30 -8.38 5.43
CA SER A 49 7.64 -8.87 5.80
C SER A 49 8.77 -7.91 5.42
N LEU A 50 8.70 -7.28 4.23
CA LEU A 50 9.74 -6.38 3.75
C LEU A 50 9.76 -5.04 4.50
N TYR A 51 8.59 -4.53 4.88
CA TYR A 51 8.45 -3.26 5.60
C TYR A 51 8.60 -3.40 7.11
N GLY A 52 8.67 -4.63 7.63
CA GLY A 52 8.76 -4.89 9.06
C GLY A 52 7.46 -4.56 9.80
N CYS A 53 6.32 -4.74 9.14
CA CYS A 53 4.98 -4.49 9.70
C CYS A 53 4.09 -5.74 9.58
N THR A 54 2.88 -5.66 10.09
CA THR A 54 1.88 -6.73 9.98
C THR A 54 1.19 -6.69 8.62
N ILE A 55 0.46 -7.77 8.31
CA ILE A 55 -0.41 -7.81 7.12
C ILE A 55 -1.53 -6.78 7.27
N ASP A 56 -2.11 -6.67 8.46
CA ASP A 56 -3.17 -5.70 8.77
C ASP A 56 -2.70 -4.26 8.52
N ASP A 57 -1.47 -3.90 8.92
CA ASP A 57 -0.90 -2.57 8.63
C ASP A 57 -0.87 -2.28 7.11
N VAL A 58 -0.56 -3.28 6.28
CA VAL A 58 -0.55 -3.14 4.82
C VAL A 58 -1.98 -3.07 4.26
N PHE A 59 -2.91 -3.83 4.81
CA PHE A 59 -4.32 -3.75 4.43
C PHE A 59 -4.89 -2.38 4.77
N ASP A 60 -4.72 -1.90 6.00
CA ASP A 60 -5.15 -0.58 6.44
C ASP A 60 -4.53 0.50 5.57
N ALA A 61 -3.23 0.41 5.26
CA ALA A 61 -2.56 1.33 4.35
C ALA A 61 -3.14 1.36 2.92
N ILE A 62 -3.76 0.27 2.46
CA ILE A 62 -4.43 0.17 1.15
C ILE A 62 -5.88 0.68 1.22
N PHE A 63 -6.56 0.50 2.36
CA PHE A 63 -8.00 0.74 2.52
C PHE A 63 -8.37 1.92 3.45
N GLU A 64 -7.40 2.64 4.02
CA GLU A 64 -7.52 3.80 4.94
C GLU A 64 -8.43 4.96 4.41
N GLN A 65 -8.81 4.95 3.13
CA GLN A 65 -9.60 6.01 2.48
C GLN A 65 -11.09 5.67 2.27
N GLU A 66 -11.53 4.42 2.42
CA GLU A 66 -12.93 4.06 2.16
C GLU A 66 -13.88 4.57 3.25
N GLU A 67 -13.45 4.57 4.52
CA GLU A 67 -14.31 4.91 5.66
C GLU A 67 -14.65 6.42 5.71
N ILE A 68 -13.67 7.31 5.43
CA ILE A 68 -13.92 8.76 5.41
C ILE A 68 -14.85 9.15 4.24
N ARG A 69 -14.73 8.48 3.08
CA ARG A 69 -15.59 8.74 1.90
C ARG A 69 -17.03 8.28 2.11
N SER A 70 -17.24 7.19 2.85
CA SER A 70 -18.60 6.70 3.17
C SER A 70 -19.34 7.68 4.08
N ASN A 71 -18.67 8.14 5.14
CA ASN A 71 -19.30 9.00 6.15
C ASN A 71 -19.66 10.41 5.62
N ILE A 72 -18.96 10.93 4.60
CA ILE A 72 -19.29 12.22 3.97
C ILE A 72 -20.49 12.08 3.00
N LYS A 73 -20.66 10.92 2.35
CA LYS A 73 -21.79 10.66 1.44
C LYS A 73 -23.12 10.54 2.19
N GLU A 74 -23.11 10.00 3.40
CA GLU A 74 -24.30 9.87 4.25
C GLU A 74 -24.67 11.19 4.95
N ALA A 75 -23.70 12.04 5.28
CA ALA A 75 -23.94 13.31 5.99
C ALA A 75 -24.40 14.48 5.09
N THR A 76 -24.42 14.30 3.75
CA THR A 76 -24.83 15.34 2.79
C THR A 76 -26.12 14.97 2.05
N GLN A 77 -26.93 14.07 2.61
CA GLN A 77 -28.25 13.69 2.11
C GLN A 77 -29.34 14.05 3.12
#